data_AF-A0A8T4TZ90-F1
#
_entry.id   AF-A0A8T4TZ90-F1
#
_cell.length_a   1.000
_cell.length_b   1.000
_cell.length_c   1.000
_cell.angle_alpha   90.00
_cell.angle_beta   90.00
_cell.angle_gamma   90.00
#
_symmetry.space_group_name_H-M   'P 1'
#
loop_
_entity.id
_entity.type
_entity.pdbx_description
1 polymer ?
#
loop_
_entity_poly.entity_id
_entity_poly.type
_entity_poly.pdbx_seq_one_letter_code
_entity_poly.pdbx_strand_id
1 'polypeptide(L)'
;LLAGNSNRKIAIECKSLKGEKQYFEKKEIEDLLEFSKTFGAEAWIGVRFDHVGWRFLLAENLTKTKGENFVASFDFLEKNGMKFEELIGKFKQERLF
;
A
#
# COMPACT_ATOMS: atom_id res chain seq x y z
N LEU A 1 5.35 -8.78 3.94
CA LEU A 1 6.19 -9.30 2.85
C LEU A 1 7.44 -8.44 2.73
N LEU A 2 8.61 -9.02 2.48
CA LEU A 2 9.82 -8.29 2.09
C LEU A 2 10.17 -8.62 0.64
N ALA A 3 10.50 -7.62 -0.15
CA ALA A 3 10.97 -7.80 -1.51
C ALA A 3 12.02 -6.73 -1.86
N GLY A 4 12.88 -7.01 -2.82
CA GLY A 4 13.83 -6.02 -3.27
C GLY A 4 14.64 -6.48 -4.48
N ASN A 5 15.30 -5.51 -5.08
CA ASN A 5 16.30 -5.71 -6.12
C ASN A 5 17.52 -4.84 -5.79
N SER A 6 18.44 -4.66 -6.75
CA SER A 6 19.65 -3.85 -6.55
C SER A 6 19.37 -2.38 -6.18
N ASN A 7 18.18 -1.87 -6.51
CA ASN A 7 17.87 -0.44 -6.46
C ASN A 7 16.85 -0.10 -5.36
N ARG A 8 15.94 -1.02 -5.03
CA ARG A 8 14.82 -0.79 -4.12
C ARG A 8 14.60 -1.96 -3.19
N LYS A 9 14.27 -1.66 -1.94
CA LYS A 9 13.78 -2.62 -0.94
C LYS A 9 12.42 -2.13 -0.46
N ILE A 10 11.45 -3.03 -0.39
CA ILE A 10 10.09 -2.73 0.03
C ILE A 10 9.64 -3.73 1.09
N ALA A 11 8.98 -3.22 2.13
CA ALA A 11 8.22 -3.99 3.09
C ALA A 11 6.74 -3.71 2.85
N ILE A 12 5.95 -4.77 2.65
CA ILE A 12 4.55 -4.65 2.28
C ILE A 12 3.67 -5.35 3.32
N GLU A 13 2.71 -4.62 3.90
CA GLU A 13 1.57 -5.22 4.59
C GLU A 13 0.52 -5.62 3.54
N CYS A 14 0.27 -6.92 3.39
CA CYS A 14 -0.58 -7.47 2.32
C CYS A 14 -1.92 -7.93 2.89
N LYS A 15 -3.02 -7.43 2.33
CA LYS A 15 -4.39 -7.89 2.64
C LYS A 15 -5.12 -8.32 1.38
N SER A 16 -6.08 -9.23 1.53
CA SER A 16 -7.03 -9.56 0.47
C SER A 16 -8.45 -9.54 1.02
N LEU A 17 -9.38 -8.99 0.27
CA LEU A 17 -10.77 -8.89 0.70
C LEU A 17 -11.76 -9.03 -0.46
N LYS A 18 -12.97 -9.47 -0.11
CA LYS A 18 -14.14 -9.52 -1.00
C LYS A 18 -14.86 -8.17 -1.11
N GLY A 19 -14.73 -7.34 -0.08
CA GLY A 19 -15.37 -6.03 -0.01
C GLY A 19 -14.51 -4.91 -0.60
N GLU A 20 -14.94 -3.67 -0.37
CA GLU A 20 -14.30 -2.49 -0.95
C GLU A 20 -13.41 -1.73 0.02
N LYS A 21 -13.38 -2.10 1.30
CA LYS A 21 -12.64 -1.35 2.35
C LYS A 21 -11.87 -2.28 3.25
N GLN A 22 -10.58 -2.01 3.38
CA GLN A 22 -9.72 -2.60 4.40
C GLN A 22 -9.46 -1.56 5.49
N TYR A 23 -9.70 -1.94 6.74
CA TYR A 23 -9.31 -1.16 7.91
C TYR A 23 -7.99 -1.70 8.47
N PHE A 24 -7.14 -0.79 8.94
CA PHE A 24 -5.89 -1.13 9.58
C PHE A 24 -5.85 -0.49 10.95
N GLU A 25 -5.38 -1.24 11.94
CA GLU A 25 -5.15 -0.70 13.27
C GLU A 25 -3.98 0.28 13.22
N LYS A 26 -4.02 1.32 14.07
CA LYS A 26 -2.91 2.28 14.14
C LYS A 26 -1.57 1.60 14.37
N LYS A 27 -1.52 0.66 15.32
CA LYS A 27 -0.29 -0.06 15.69
C LYS A 27 0.28 -0.88 14.53
N GLU A 28 -0.58 -1.50 13.72
CA GLU A 28 -0.16 -2.26 12.54
C GLU A 28 0.61 -1.39 11.53
N ILE A 29 0.12 -0.17 11.29
CA ILE A 29 0.78 0.79 10.41
C ILE A 29 2.07 1.35 11.04
N GLU A 30 2.05 1.65 12.34
CA GLU A 30 3.23 2.13 13.07
C GLU A 30 4.34 1.09 13.11
N ASP A 31 4.02 -0.17 13.38
CA ASP A 31 4.97 -1.29 13.38
C ASP A 31 5.59 -1.48 11.99
N LEU A 32 4.79 -1.40 10.91
CA LEU A 32 5.28 -1.47 9.53
C LEU A 32 6.25 -0.32 9.24
N LEU A 33 5.91 0.91 9.62
CA LEU A 33 6.74 2.09 9.39
C LEU A 33 8.07 1.98 10.14
N GLU A 34 8.04 1.59 11.41
CA GLU A 34 9.24 1.45 12.24
C GLU A 34 10.14 0.32 11.76
N PHE A 35 9.55 -0.83 11.40
CA PHE A 35 10.27 -1.93 10.80
C PHE A 35 10.95 -1.52 9.49
N SER A 36 10.19 -0.85 8.60
CA SER A 36 10.68 -0.43 7.28
C SER A 36 11.83 0.57 7.40
N LYS A 37 11.69 1.54 8.32
CA LYS A 37 12.74 2.50 8.66
C LYS A 37 14.01 1.81 9.17
N THR A 38 13.87 0.87 10.10
CA THR A 38 15.00 0.13 10.67
C THR A 38 15.69 -0.76 9.63
N PHE A 39 14.90 -1.42 8.77
CA PHE A 39 15.40 -2.32 7.74
C PHE A 39 15.99 -1.58 6.52
N GLY A 40 15.66 -0.30 6.33
CA GLY A 40 16.02 0.48 5.15
C GLY A 40 15.21 0.08 3.91
N ALA A 41 13.90 -0.09 4.08
CA ALA A 41 12.94 -0.37 3.01
C ALA A 41 11.83 0.69 2.98
N GLU A 42 11.20 0.85 1.81
CA GLU A 42 9.97 1.62 1.68
C GLU A 42 8.81 0.83 2.30
N ALA A 43 7.94 1.52 3.03
CA ALA A 43 6.77 0.92 3.68
C ALA A 43 5.54 1.02 2.74
N TRP A 44 5.00 -0.12 2.35
CA TRP A 44 3.88 -0.23 1.41
C TRP A 44 2.71 -0.99 1.99
N ILE A 45 1.52 -0.65 1.54
CA ILE A 45 0.28 -1.37 1.75
C ILE A 45 -0.12 -2.00 0.43
N GLY A 46 -0.34 -3.31 0.41
CA GLY A 46 -0.83 -4.04 -0.75
C GLY A 46 -2.21 -4.60 -0.45
N VAL A 47 -3.22 -4.19 -1.22
CA VAL A 47 -4.59 -4.72 -1.06
C VAL A 47 -5.04 -5.39 -2.35
N ARG A 48 -5.39 -6.68 -2.26
CA ARG A 48 -6.01 -7.43 -3.35
C ARG A 48 -7.52 -7.41 -3.21
N PHE A 49 -8.19 -6.83 -4.19
CA PHE A 49 -9.64 -6.89 -4.32
C PHE A 49 -10.02 -8.07 -5.20
N ASP A 50 -10.97 -8.89 -4.75
CA ASP A 50 -11.46 -10.02 -5.54
C ASP A 50 -11.98 -9.56 -6.92
N HIS A 51 -11.67 -10.34 -7.95
CA HIS A 51 -12.00 -10.05 -9.36
C HIS A 51 -11.40 -8.77 -9.97
N VAL A 52 -10.61 -7.99 -9.23
CA VAL A 52 -9.96 -6.76 -9.72
C VAL A 52 -8.44 -6.84 -9.68
N GLY A 53 -7.87 -7.39 -8.60
CA GLY A 53 -6.43 -7.54 -8.44
C GLY A 53 -5.82 -6.57 -7.42
N TRP A 54 -4.51 -6.38 -7.51
CA TRP A 54 -3.73 -5.67 -6.50
C TRP A 54 -3.67 -4.16 -6.72
N ARG A 55 -3.74 -3.42 -5.61
CA ARG A 55 -3.35 -2.00 -5.53
C ARG A 55 -2.35 -1.79 -4.40
N PHE A 56 -1.40 -0.91 -4.64
CA PHE A 56 -0.30 -0.63 -3.73
C PHE A 56 -0.25 0.86 -3.40
N LEU A 57 -0.01 1.20 -2.14
CA LEU A 57 0.14 2.58 -1.69
C LEU A 57 1.25 2.66 -0.65
N LEU A 58 2.01 3.74 -0.63
CA LEU A 58 2.92 4.03 0.48
C LEU A 58 2.10 4.15 1.79
N ALA A 59 2.58 3.52 2.86
CA ALA A 59 1.85 3.47 4.12
C ALA A 59 1.61 4.87 4.73
N GLU A 60 2.55 5.80 4.52
CA GLU A 60 2.44 7.20 4.93
C GLU A 60 1.29 7.97 4.27
N ASN A 61 0.82 7.50 3.11
CA ASN A 61 -0.28 8.12 2.37
C ASN A 61 -1.66 7.56 2.76
N LEU A 62 -1.74 6.63 3.71
CA LEU A 62 -3.02 6.14 4.21
C LEU A 62 -3.79 7.25 4.94
N THR A 63 -5.10 7.29 4.72
CA THR A 63 -5.97 8.26 5.37
C THR A 63 -6.39 7.77 6.76
N LYS A 64 -6.18 8.60 7.78
CA LYS A 64 -6.67 8.35 9.14
C LYS A 64 -8.20 8.51 9.21
N THR A 65 -8.82 7.63 9.97
CA THR A 65 -10.20 7.76 10.42
C THR A 65 -10.28 8.63 11.67
N LYS A 66 -11.48 9.01 12.09
CA LYS A 66 -11.71 9.79 13.32
C LYS A 66 -11.19 9.11 14.60
N GLY A 67 -11.06 7.78 14.58
CA GLY A 67 -10.56 6.98 15.70
C GLY A 67 -9.07 6.65 15.63
N GLU A 68 -8.28 7.41 14.87
CA GLU A 68 -6.84 7.23 14.65
C GLU A 68 -6.40 5.93 13.92
N ASN A 69 -7.32 5.00 13.67
CA ASN A 69 -7.12 3.87 12.76
C ASN A 69 -7.12 4.32 11.29
N PHE A 70 -6.69 3.46 10.38
CA PHE A 70 -6.57 3.78 8.96
C PHE A 70 -7.57 3.00 8.10
N VAL A 71 -7.91 3.54 6.93
CA VAL A 71 -8.77 2.86 5.95
C VAL A 71 -8.21 3.01 4.55
N ALA A 72 -8.25 1.91 3.79
CA ALA A 72 -7.98 1.88 2.36
C ALA A 72 -9.23 1.37 1.64
N SER A 73 -9.94 2.27 0.96
CA SER A 73 -11.03 1.89 0.06
C SER A 73 -10.52 1.59 -1.35
N PHE A 74 -11.29 0.79 -2.10
CA PHE A 74 -11.02 0.53 -3.50
C PHE A 74 -10.88 1.82 -4.30
N ASP A 75 -11.87 2.71 -4.26
CA ASP A 75 -11.82 4.00 -4.99
C ASP A 75 -10.60 4.86 -4.64
N PHE A 76 -10.22 4.88 -3.36
CA PHE A 76 -9.06 5.63 -2.90
C PHE A 76 -7.77 5.03 -3.45
N LEU A 77 -7.63 3.71 -3.41
CA LEU A 77 -6.46 2.99 -3.92
C LEU A 77 -6.41 2.97 -5.46
N GLU A 78 -7.55 2.95 -6.15
CA GLU A 78 -7.62 3.06 -7.60
C GLU A 78 -7.12 4.42 -8.07
N LYS A 79 -7.49 5.49 -7.34
CA LYS A 79 -7.11 6.85 -7.69
C LYS A 79 -5.67 7.19 -7.28
N ASN A 80 -5.23 6.75 -6.10
CA ASN A 80 -3.99 7.23 -5.48
C ASN A 80 -2.89 6.18 -5.35
N GLY A 81 -3.23 4.90 -5.53
CA GLY A 81 -2.28 3.80 -5.49
C GLY A 81 -1.68 3.47 -6.86
N MET A 82 -0.94 2.37 -6.88
CA MET A 82 -0.27 1.80 -8.04
C MET A 82 -0.79 0.40 -8.32
N LYS A 83 -0.86 0.02 -9.59
CA LYS A 83 -0.98 -1.38 -10.01
C LYS A 83 0.37 -2.10 -9.85
N PHE A 84 0.35 -3.44 -9.91
CA PHE A 84 1.56 -4.24 -9.72
C PHE A 84 2.66 -3.87 -10.72
N GLU A 85 2.30 -3.69 -11.99
CA GLU A 85 3.20 -3.34 -13.09
C GLU A 85 3.88 -1.98 -12.85
N GLU A 86 3.16 -1.03 -12.25
CA GLU A 86 3.69 0.28 -11.91
C GLU A 86 4.64 0.21 -10.71
N LEU A 87 4.28 -0.57 -9.69
CA LEU A 87 5.12 -0.78 -8.50
C LEU A 87 6.51 -1.32 -8.88
N ILE A 88 6.55 -2.26 -9.84
CA ILE A 88 7.80 -2.86 -10.34
C ILE A 88 8.46 -2.05 -11.46
N GLY A 89 7.89 -0.89 -11.84
CA GLY A 89 8.47 0.03 -12.81
C GLY A 89 8.36 -0.39 -14.28
N LYS A 90 7.42 -1.28 -14.65
CA LYS A 90 7.18 -1.63 -16.06
C LYS A 90 6.62 -0.44 -16.84
N PHE A 91 5.74 0.35 -16.22
CA PHE A 91 5.14 1.55 -16.80
C PHE A 91 4.90 2.60 -15.70
N LYS A 92 4.68 3.86 -16.08
CA LYS A 92 4.34 4.95 -15.17
C LYS A 92 3.02 5.57 -15.61
N GLN A 93 2.03 5.68 -14.73
CA GLN A 93 0.81 6.42 -15.04
C GLN A 93 1.12 7.92 -15.14
N GLU A 94 0.86 8.50 -16.30
CA GLU A 94 0.82 9.95 -16.47
C GLU A 94 -0.60 10.45 -16.18
N ARG A 95 -0.74 11.36 -15.22
CA ARG A 95 -2.01 12.08 -15.02
C ARG A 95 -2.02 13.26 -16.00
N LEU A 96 -2.87 13.20 -17.00
CA LEU A 96 -3.15 14.34 -17.87
C LEU A 96 -3.88 15.40 -17.02
N PHE A 97 -3.32 16.61 -16.98
CA PHE A 97 -3.85 17.76 -16.25
C PHE A 97 -5.14 18.29 -16.89
#